data_AF-A0A8H5G5E9-F1
#
_entry.id   AF-A0A8H5G5E9-F1
#
_cell.length_a   1.000
_cell.length_b   1.000
_cell.length_c   1.000
_cell.angle_alpha   90.00
_cell.angle_beta   90.00
_cell.angle_gamma   90.00
#
_symmetry.space_group_name_H-M   'P 1'
#
loop_
_entity.id
_entity.type
_entity.pdbx_description
1 polymer ?
#
loop_
_entity_poly.entity_id
_entity_poly.type
_entity_poly.pdbx_seq_one_letter_code
_entity_poly.pdbx_strand_id
1 'polypeptide(L)'
;MRGLTFVVPTMVRSLASQSPNLVIRLSRDGNWTQRIPGIMGPDNSYFYFGPEHSPGYIMYGNNLITLPMAHLSRQQREGSTSRYFTAQSGKIYKWRISPQRMECMDGRACICVWEMFSTSEHEFDARVTLSPVAMTLVTEIMTTLILNRMYLASGW
;
A
#
# COMPACT_ATOMS: atom_id res chain seq x y z
N MET A 1 -42.60 -20.41 27.81
CA MET A 1 -41.40 -19.58 27.64
C MET A 1 -40.44 -20.30 26.69
N ARG A 2 -40.14 -19.73 25.52
CA ARG A 2 -39.15 -20.30 24.58
C ARG A 2 -37.79 -19.71 24.94
N GLY A 3 -36.86 -20.56 25.40
CA GLY A 3 -35.49 -20.15 25.65
C GLY A 3 -34.76 -19.90 24.32
N LEU A 4 -34.17 -18.72 24.18
CA LEU A 4 -33.22 -18.45 23.10
C LEU A 4 -31.91 -19.17 23.43
N THR A 5 -31.59 -20.21 22.66
CA THR A 5 -30.28 -20.86 22.69
C THR A 5 -29.34 -20.11 21.77
N PHE A 6 -28.35 -19.41 22.33
CA PHE A 6 -27.25 -18.84 21.56
C PHE A 6 -26.20 -19.92 21.32
N VAL A 7 -26.00 -20.32 20.06
CA VAL A 7 -24.85 -21.13 19.67
C VAL A 7 -23.66 -20.18 19.55
N VAL A 8 -22.79 -20.18 20.56
CA VAL A 8 -21.51 -19.45 20.50
C VAL A 8 -20.55 -20.29 19.66
N PRO A 9 -20.07 -19.82 18.49
CA PRO A 9 -19.08 -20.56 17.73
C PRO A 9 -17.81 -20.73 18.56
N THR A 10 -17.20 -21.90 18.49
CA THR A 10 -15.93 -22.22 19.14
C THR A 10 -14.90 -21.13 18.79
N MET A 11 -14.49 -20.32 19.77
CA MET A 11 -13.38 -19.39 19.58
C MET A 11 -12.11 -20.18 19.30
N VAL A 12 -11.66 -20.21 18.05
CA VAL A 12 -10.33 -20.71 17.71
C VAL A 12 -9.33 -19.65 18.17
N ARG A 13 -8.78 -19.82 19.38
CA ARG A 13 -7.57 -19.10 19.80
C ARG A 13 -6.38 -19.71 19.07
N SER A 14 -6.04 -19.23 17.88
CA SER A 14 -4.68 -19.45 17.38
C SER A 14 -3.75 -18.60 18.25
N LEU A 15 -2.78 -19.24 18.91
CA LEU A 15 -1.76 -18.52 19.66
C LEU A 15 -0.95 -17.71 18.65
N ALA A 16 -1.03 -16.38 18.72
CA ALA A 16 -0.24 -15.46 17.88
C ALA A 16 1.29 -15.75 17.94
N SER A 17 1.75 -16.54 18.91
CA SER A 17 3.13 -16.99 19.03
C SER A 17 3.56 -18.07 18.02
N GLN A 18 2.61 -18.78 17.38
CA GLN A 18 2.95 -19.86 16.44
C GLN A 18 3.14 -19.37 15.00
N SER A 19 2.57 -18.21 14.66
CA SER A 19 2.73 -17.53 13.37
C SER A 19 2.75 -16.02 13.61
N PRO A 20 3.91 -15.42 13.94
CA PRO A 20 3.97 -13.98 14.15
C PRO A 20 3.54 -13.25 12.88
N ASN A 21 2.72 -12.22 13.05
CA ASN A 21 2.33 -11.34 11.95
C ASN A 21 3.57 -10.71 11.33
N LEU A 22 3.72 -10.87 10.01
CA LEU A 22 4.83 -10.28 9.27
C LEU A 22 4.78 -8.75 9.37
N VAL A 23 5.93 -8.12 9.57
CA VAL A 23 6.07 -6.67 9.51
C VAL A 23 7.13 -6.33 8.47
N ILE A 24 6.75 -5.56 7.45
CA ILE A 24 7.67 -5.06 6.41
C ILE A 24 7.83 -3.56 6.59
N ARG A 25 9.08 -3.09 6.61
CA ARG A 25 9.40 -1.66 6.55
C ARG A 25 9.72 -1.25 5.12
N LEU A 26 9.06 -0.21 4.65
CA LEU A 26 9.47 0.53 3.46
C LEU A 26 10.35 1.71 3.89
N SER A 27 11.57 1.70 3.38
CA SER A 27 12.57 2.76 3.55
C SER A 27 13.21 3.09 2.20
N ARG A 28 13.65 4.33 2.03
CA ARG A 28 14.53 4.71 0.91
C ARG A 28 15.92 4.11 1.09
N ASP A 29 16.64 4.01 -0.03
CA ASP A 29 18.06 3.69 0.02
C ASP A 29 18.86 4.80 0.74
N GLY A 30 19.74 4.38 1.66
CA GLY A 30 20.48 5.31 2.53
C GLY A 30 21.48 6.18 1.75
N ASN A 31 22.18 5.59 0.78
CA ASN A 31 23.19 6.29 -0.02
C ASN A 31 22.53 7.31 -0.96
N TRP A 32 21.40 6.94 -1.56
CA TRP A 32 20.61 7.83 -2.41
C TRP A 32 20.03 9.00 -1.61
N THR A 33 19.51 8.72 -0.41
CA THR A 33 18.90 9.74 0.47
C THR A 33 19.88 10.84 0.87
N GLN A 34 21.14 10.51 1.14
CA GLN A 34 22.17 11.49 1.47
C GLN A 34 22.45 12.47 0.32
N ARG A 35 22.28 12.03 -0.93
CA ARG A 35 22.51 12.86 -2.12
C ARG A 35 21.35 13.80 -2.44
N ILE A 36 20.14 13.48 -1.96
CA ILE A 36 18.92 14.24 -2.27
C ILE A 36 18.09 14.48 -0.99
N PRO A 37 18.58 15.32 -0.06
CA PRO A 37 17.95 15.51 1.25
C PRO A 37 16.60 16.24 1.17
N GLY A 38 16.34 16.99 0.09
CA GLY A 38 15.10 17.75 -0.09
C GLY A 38 13.87 16.89 -0.43
N ILE A 39 14.06 15.62 -0.79
CA ILE A 39 12.96 14.68 -0.99
C ILE A 39 12.68 14.02 0.35
N MET A 40 11.59 14.45 1.00
CA MET A 40 10.97 13.66 2.06
C MET A 40 10.36 12.41 1.41
N GLY A 41 10.39 11.26 2.08
CA GLY A 41 9.81 10.03 1.53
C GLY A 41 9.67 8.94 2.58
N PRO A 42 9.20 7.75 2.20
CA PRO A 42 8.93 6.73 3.20
C PRO A 42 10.27 6.27 3.77
N ASP A 43 10.62 6.79 4.95
CA ASP A 43 11.76 6.32 5.74
C ASP A 43 11.29 5.37 6.84
N ASN A 44 10.04 5.53 7.29
CA ASN A 44 9.45 4.82 8.42
C ASN A 44 8.00 4.39 8.11
N SER A 45 7.75 3.73 6.98
CA SER A 45 6.42 3.21 6.67
C SER A 45 6.38 1.71 6.91
N TYR A 46 5.47 1.24 7.76
CA TYR A 46 5.41 -0.15 8.19
C TYR A 46 4.11 -0.81 7.74
N PHE A 47 4.22 -1.97 7.11
CA PHE A 47 3.14 -2.84 6.70
C PHE A 47 3.02 -3.95 7.74
N TYR A 48 1.95 -3.94 8.52
CA TYR A 48 1.62 -4.99 9.48
C TYR A 48 0.61 -5.92 8.82
N PHE A 49 1.04 -7.15 8.52
CA PHE A 49 0.18 -8.15 7.90
C PHE A 49 -0.66 -8.87 8.94
N GLY A 50 -1.80 -9.41 8.50
CA GLY A 50 -2.59 -10.34 9.28
C GLY A 50 -2.04 -11.77 9.20
N PRO A 51 -2.74 -12.73 9.80
CA PRO A 51 -2.43 -14.16 9.69
C PRO A 51 -2.35 -14.59 8.23
N GLU A 52 -1.47 -15.55 7.93
CA GLU A 52 -1.30 -16.12 6.58
C GLU A 52 -0.96 -15.07 5.51
N HIS A 53 -0.26 -14.01 5.90
CA HIS A 53 0.09 -12.87 5.05
C HIS A 53 -1.10 -12.03 4.56
N SER A 54 -2.30 -12.21 5.12
CA SER A 54 -3.47 -11.42 4.74
C SER A 54 -3.27 -9.90 4.95
N PRO A 55 -4.02 -9.04 4.23
CA PRO A 55 -3.95 -7.59 4.43
C PRO A 55 -4.26 -7.20 5.88
N GLY A 56 -3.36 -6.43 6.50
CA GLY A 56 -3.59 -5.83 7.82
C GLY A 56 -3.70 -4.31 7.72
N TYR A 57 -2.74 -3.59 8.31
CA TYR A 57 -2.73 -2.12 8.36
C TYR A 57 -1.33 -1.54 8.11
N ILE A 58 -1.29 -0.27 7.76
CA ILE A 58 -0.08 0.52 7.55
C ILE A 58 0.05 1.56 8.66
N MET A 59 1.28 1.82 9.12
CA MET A 59 1.61 2.95 9.98
C MET A 59 2.72 3.80 9.33
N TYR A 60 2.61 5.12 9.50
CA TYR A 60 3.62 6.06 9.02
C TYR A 60 4.33 6.72 10.20
N GLY A 61 5.65 6.58 10.27
CA GLY A 61 6.48 7.09 11.35
C GLY A 61 6.02 6.59 12.71
N ASN A 62 6.03 7.50 13.69
CA ASN A 62 5.53 7.26 15.04
C ASN A 62 4.05 7.66 15.20
N ASN A 63 3.30 7.73 14.10
CA ASN A 63 1.89 8.11 14.16
C ASN A 63 1.07 6.98 14.79
N LEU A 64 0.14 7.32 15.67
CA LEU A 64 -0.78 6.36 16.31
C LEU A 64 -1.94 5.95 15.40
N ILE A 65 -2.13 6.67 14.30
CA ILE A 65 -3.17 6.38 13.31
C ILE A 65 -2.72 5.18 12.47
N THR A 66 -3.49 4.09 12.56
CA THR A 66 -3.36 2.92 11.70
C THR A 66 -4.27 3.06 10.48
N LEU A 67 -3.76 2.72 9.31
CA LEU A 67 -4.50 2.78 8.05
C LEU A 67 -4.78 1.36 7.56
N PRO A 68 -6.05 0.89 7.54
CA PRO A 68 -6.37 -0.43 7.02
C PRO A 68 -5.92 -0.56 5.56
N MET A 69 -5.17 -1.62 5.25
CA MET A 69 -4.66 -1.85 3.88
C MET A 69 -5.80 -1.91 2.86
N ALA A 70 -6.93 -2.52 3.23
CA ALA A 70 -8.12 -2.58 2.39
C ALA A 70 -8.65 -1.18 1.97
N HIS A 71 -8.51 -0.16 2.82
CA HIS A 71 -8.96 1.20 2.51
C HIS A 71 -8.02 1.94 1.54
N LEU A 72 -6.75 1.52 1.53
CA LEU A 72 -5.68 2.09 0.71
C LEU A 72 -5.57 1.45 -0.68
N SER A 73 -6.32 0.38 -0.93
CA SER A 73 -6.40 -0.31 -2.23
C SER A 73 -7.85 -0.72 -2.53
N ARG A 74 -8.81 0.17 -2.31
CA ARG A 74 -10.23 -0.17 -2.51
C ARG A 74 -10.61 -0.11 -3.98
N GLN A 75 -11.43 -1.05 -4.42
CA GLN A 75 -12.17 -0.95 -5.67
C GLN A 75 -13.49 -0.21 -5.45
N GLN A 76 -13.92 0.60 -6.42
CA GLN A 76 -15.27 1.21 -6.38
C GLN A 76 -16.30 0.43 -7.21
N ARG A 77 -15.82 -0.40 -8.13
CA ARG A 77 -16.64 -1.25 -8.99
C ARG A 77 -15.96 -2.61 -9.09
N GLU A 78 -16.74 -3.66 -9.00
CA GLU A 78 -16.27 -5.03 -9.17
C GLU A 78 -15.63 -5.20 -10.57
N GLY A 79 -14.53 -5.94 -10.64
CA GLY A 79 -13.77 -6.14 -11.88
C GLY A 79 -12.99 -4.91 -12.36
N SER A 80 -13.03 -3.78 -11.65
CA SER A 80 -12.24 -2.61 -12.01
C SER A 80 -10.76 -2.84 -11.72
N THR A 81 -9.91 -2.53 -12.69
CA THR A 81 -8.45 -2.45 -12.47
C THR A 81 -8.05 -1.19 -11.70
N SER A 82 -8.98 -0.27 -11.46
CA SER A 82 -8.69 0.92 -10.68
C SER A 82 -8.70 0.64 -9.18
N ARG A 83 -7.80 1.30 -8.45
CA ARG A 83 -7.76 1.28 -6.99
C ARG A 83 -7.79 2.71 -6.46
N TYR A 84 -8.38 2.91 -5.30
CA TYR A 84 -8.51 4.23 -4.69
C TYR A 84 -7.89 4.22 -3.30
N PHE A 85 -7.32 5.36 -2.92
CA PHE A 85 -6.87 5.60 -1.56
C PHE A 85 -7.24 7.01 -1.13
N THR A 86 -7.31 7.21 0.18
CA THR A 86 -7.52 8.52 0.79
C THR A 86 -6.23 8.90 1.48
N ALA A 87 -5.60 10.00 1.06
CA ALA A 87 -4.38 10.49 1.69
C ALA A 87 -4.65 11.08 3.08
N GLN A 88 -3.60 11.38 3.83
CA GLN A 88 -3.72 11.99 5.16
C GLN A 88 -4.46 13.34 5.14
N SER A 89 -4.42 14.05 4.01
CA SER A 89 -5.17 15.29 3.79
C SER A 89 -6.69 15.08 3.66
N GLY A 90 -7.17 13.83 3.65
CA GLY A 90 -8.56 13.49 3.34
C GLY A 90 -8.89 13.48 1.84
N LYS A 91 -7.94 13.88 0.99
CA LYS A 91 -8.12 13.88 -0.47
C LYS A 91 -8.05 12.46 -1.03
N ILE A 92 -8.89 12.18 -2.02
CA ILE A 92 -8.99 10.88 -2.68
C ILE A 92 -8.16 10.88 -3.96
N TYR A 93 -7.37 9.82 -4.14
CA TYR A 93 -6.55 9.57 -5.31
C TYR A 93 -6.92 8.22 -5.93
N LYS A 94 -6.55 8.06 -7.21
CA LYS A 94 -6.89 6.88 -8.00
C LYS A 94 -5.65 6.32 -8.67
N TRP A 95 -5.37 5.04 -8.45
CA TRP A 95 -4.48 4.25 -9.28
C TRP A 95 -5.24 3.66 -10.47
N ARG A 96 -4.71 3.84 -11.67
CA ARG A 96 -5.06 3.07 -12.88
C ARG A 96 -3.99 2.02 -13.06
N ILE A 97 -4.38 0.74 -13.09
CA ILE A 97 -3.44 -0.37 -13.09
C ILE A 97 -3.51 -1.10 -14.43
N SER A 98 -2.36 -1.30 -15.04
CA SER A 98 -2.12 -2.24 -16.13
C SER A 98 -0.92 -3.14 -15.78
N PRO A 99 -0.69 -4.25 -16.52
CA PRO A 99 0.34 -5.23 -16.15
C PRO A 99 1.76 -4.65 -16.01
N GLN A 100 2.11 -3.70 -16.88
CA GLN A 100 3.47 -3.12 -16.94
C GLN A 100 3.51 -1.64 -16.53
N ARG A 101 2.38 -1.05 -16.15
CA ARG A 101 2.29 0.37 -15.84
C ARG A 101 1.19 0.66 -14.82
N MET A 102 1.46 1.56 -13.88
CA MET A 102 0.47 2.09 -12.96
C MET A 102 0.53 3.61 -12.94
N GLU A 103 -0.64 4.25 -12.92
CA GLU A 103 -0.74 5.71 -12.94
C GLU A 103 -1.57 6.20 -11.77
N CYS A 104 -0.99 7.05 -10.92
CA CYS A 104 -1.70 7.71 -9.84
C CYS A 104 -2.29 9.02 -10.34
N MET A 105 -3.59 9.17 -10.15
CA MET A 105 -4.39 10.26 -10.68
C MET A 105 -4.97 11.10 -9.54
N ASP A 106 -4.88 12.41 -9.71
CA ASP A 106 -5.61 13.44 -8.97
C ASP A 106 -6.69 14.03 -9.90
N GLY A 107 -7.90 13.46 -9.82
CA GLY A 107 -8.95 13.74 -10.80
C GLY A 107 -8.54 13.35 -12.23
N ARG A 108 -8.23 14.34 -13.06
CA ARG A 108 -7.75 14.15 -14.44
C ARG A 108 -6.23 14.25 -14.58
N ALA A 109 -5.54 14.79 -13.58
CA ALA A 109 -4.09 14.97 -13.63
C ALA A 109 -3.38 13.67 -13.22
N CYS A 110 -2.41 13.23 -14.01
CA CYS A 110 -1.50 12.15 -13.61
C CYS A 110 -0.37 12.75 -12.77
N ILE A 111 -0.23 12.28 -11.53
CA ILE A 111 0.75 12.80 -10.56
C ILE A 111 1.91 11.83 -10.32
N CYS A 112 1.73 10.54 -10.59
CA CYS A 112 2.78 9.54 -10.49
C CYS A 112 2.60 8.47 -11.55
N VAL A 113 3.71 8.00 -12.12
CA VAL A 113 3.76 6.86 -13.03
C VAL A 113 4.76 5.86 -12.49
N TRP A 114 4.34 4.61 -12.34
CA TRP A 114 5.23 3.46 -12.22
C TRP A 114 5.21 2.68 -13.54
N GLU A 115 6.37 2.29 -14.03
CA GLU A 115 6.52 1.50 -15.25
C GLU A 115 7.63 0.47 -15.11
N MET A 116 7.35 -0.75 -15.56
CA MET A 116 8.31 -1.84 -15.59
C MET A 116 9.16 -1.72 -16.86
N PHE A 117 10.47 -1.98 -16.74
CA PHE A 117 11.33 -2.04 -17.90
C PHE A 117 11.17 -3.39 -18.61
N SER A 118 11.12 -3.37 -19.94
CA SER A 118 10.96 -4.58 -20.76
C SER A 118 12.30 -5.27 -21.08
N THR A 119 13.43 -4.60 -20.88
CA THR A 119 14.76 -5.09 -21.22
C THR A 119 15.64 -5.22 -19.99
N SER A 120 16.53 -6.22 -19.98
CA SER A 120 17.51 -6.47 -18.91
C SER A 120 18.71 -5.51 -18.96
N GLU A 121 18.63 -4.43 -19.73
CA GLU A 121 19.71 -3.45 -19.91
C GLU A 121 19.77 -2.44 -18.76
N HIS A 122 18.72 -2.39 -17.93
CA HIS A 122 18.63 -1.49 -16.80
C HIS A 122 19.06 -2.19 -15.51
N GLU A 123 19.77 -1.46 -14.65
CA GLU A 123 20.17 -1.91 -13.31
C GLU A 123 18.98 -2.14 -12.36
N PHE A 124 17.80 -1.64 -12.73
CA PHE A 124 16.58 -1.67 -11.92
C PHE A 124 15.42 -2.28 -12.73
N ASP A 125 14.49 -2.94 -12.03
CA ASP A 125 13.34 -3.62 -12.67
C ASP A 125 12.23 -2.65 -13.12
N ALA A 126 12.16 -1.47 -12.51
CA ALA A 126 11.10 -0.51 -12.76
C ALA A 126 11.52 0.92 -12.40
N ARG A 127 10.74 1.89 -12.90
CA ARG A 127 10.90 3.31 -12.59
C ARG A 127 9.62 3.91 -12.03
N VAL A 128 9.78 4.79 -11.06
CA VAL A 128 8.73 5.70 -10.58
C VAL A 128 9.08 7.12 -11.00
N THR A 129 8.15 7.78 -11.68
CA THR A 129 8.23 9.19 -12.06
C THR A 129 7.15 9.98 -11.33
N LEU A 130 7.56 11.01 -10.58
CA LEU A 130 6.67 11.84 -9.76
C LEU A 130 6.56 13.24 -10.36
N SER A 131 5.36 13.80 -10.37
CA SER A 131 5.17 15.23 -10.61
C SER A 131 5.62 16.04 -9.39
N PRO A 132 5.92 17.35 -9.54
CA PRO A 132 6.28 18.19 -8.40
C PRO A 132 5.24 18.19 -7.28
N VAL A 133 3.94 18.14 -7.62
CA VAL A 133 2.84 18.10 -6.65
C VAL A 133 2.84 16.78 -5.86
N ALA A 134 3.20 15.68 -6.52
CA ALA A 134 3.25 14.34 -5.94
C ALA A 134 4.32 14.19 -4.85
N MET A 135 5.34 15.07 -4.85
CA MET A 135 6.41 15.05 -3.86
C MET A 135 5.90 15.17 -2.42
N THR A 136 4.81 15.92 -2.22
CA THR A 136 4.18 16.07 -0.90
C THR A 136 3.45 14.81 -0.41
N LEU A 137 3.24 13.83 -1.29
CA LEU A 137 2.46 12.61 -1.06
C LEU A 137 3.31 11.35 -1.30
N VAL A 138 4.62 11.50 -1.45
CA VAL A 138 5.47 10.41 -1.93
C VAL A 138 5.44 9.20 -0.98
N THR A 139 5.27 9.41 0.32
CA THR A 139 5.08 8.32 1.29
C THR A 139 3.80 7.53 0.99
N GLU A 140 2.66 8.19 0.85
CA GLU A 140 1.39 7.54 0.50
C GLU A 140 1.43 6.91 -0.90
N ILE A 141 2.04 7.58 -1.89
CA ILE A 141 2.17 7.06 -3.25
C ILE A 141 2.99 5.78 -3.25
N MET A 142 4.18 5.77 -2.63
CA MET A 142 5.05 4.60 -2.62
C MET A 142 4.42 3.44 -1.83
N THR A 143 3.77 3.74 -0.71
CA THR A 143 3.12 2.70 0.11
C THR A 143 1.92 2.08 -0.59
N THR A 144 1.07 2.89 -1.23
CA THR A 144 -0.07 2.40 -2.01
C THR A 144 0.35 1.72 -3.31
N LEU A 145 1.44 2.16 -3.95
CA LEU A 145 2.03 1.48 -5.10
C LEU A 145 2.47 0.05 -4.73
N ILE A 146 3.24 -0.09 -3.64
CA ILE A 146 3.69 -1.40 -3.15
C ILE A 146 2.49 -2.26 -2.77
N LEU A 147 1.50 -1.67 -2.10
CA LEU A 147 0.28 -2.38 -1.75
C LEU A 147 -0.44 -2.90 -3.00
N ASN A 148 -0.64 -2.07 -4.03
CA ASN A 148 -1.25 -2.51 -5.29
C ASN A 148 -0.47 -3.66 -5.94
N ARG A 149 0.88 -3.61 -5.90
CA ARG A 149 1.74 -4.69 -6.40
C ARG A 149 1.55 -5.98 -5.61
N MET A 150 1.45 -5.91 -4.28
CA MET A 150 1.15 -7.05 -3.41
C MET A 150 -0.24 -7.64 -3.73
N TYR A 151 -1.26 -6.80 -3.86
CA TYR A 151 -2.61 -7.23 -4.25
C TYR A 151 -2.60 -8.00 -5.58
N LEU A 152 -1.86 -7.52 -6.59
CA LEU A 152 -1.72 -8.23 -7.85
C LEU A 152 -0.97 -9.55 -7.73
N ALA A 153 0.10 -9.61 -6.93
CA ALA A 153 0.91 -10.82 -6.78
C ALA A 153 0.22 -11.89 -5.93
N SER A 154 -0.55 -11.49 -4.93
CA SER A 154 -1.21 -12.37 -3.97
C SER A 154 -2.67 -12.67 -4.30
N GLY A 155 -3.26 -12.01 -5.30
CA GLY A 155 -4.64 -12.23 -5.72
C GLY A 155 -5.68 -11.68 -4.74
N TRP A 156 -5.36 -10.58 -4.06
CA TRP A 156 -6.27 -9.90 -3.11
C TRP A 156 -7.25 -8.95 -3.79
#